data_AF-A0AAU8FG81-F1
#
_entry.id   AF-A0AAU8FG81-F1
#
_cell.length_a   1.000
_cell.length_b   1.000
_cell.length_c   1.000
_cell.angle_alpha   90.00
_cell.angle_beta   90.00
_cell.angle_gamma   90.00
#
_symmetry.space_group_name_H-M   'P 1'
#
loop_
_entity.id
_entity.type
_entity.pdbx_description
1 polymer ?
#
loop_
_entity_poly.entity_id
_entity_poly.type
_entity_poly.pdbx_seq_one_letter_code
_entity_poly.pdbx_strand_id
1 'polypeptide(L)'
;MELEGLRLYSLESALVSTPQAYFINNPTDARTALSMVRDGSDLLALLLDGGHSVVAGRLAGAFRNIGNDRLADEIVQTMRAVGYDTRETDPFEDRLPSVLSFREISPYVNRIGLLWHQMRDTVIAGFPKAPGLPANSKDYMKTVDEVFVTDAYHSLSIEGYRVTPELIERVRRGEWNPDNNQADSDQTNALAARGYWQAFVAVKESIARVLKGDSPGEILDNDHRVWYRELFAPSVTAGLLRASDLAGYRNGQVYIRNSMHVPLNRDAVRDTMPLLFDLLKEEKEASVRVILGHFIFVYIHPYLDGNGRIGRFLMNAMLASGGYPWTIVPLGQRKNYMQALERASVHRDIAAFTDFIASLVRKSMEDGPLPEIPSIVTE
;
A
#
# COMPACT_ATOMS: atom_id res chain seq x y z
N MET A 1 23.33 16.75 16.54
CA MET A 1 22.04 16.54 17.24
C MET A 1 22.12 15.26 18.04
N GLU A 2 21.41 15.15 19.17
CA GLU A 2 21.30 13.91 19.94
C GLU A 2 19.84 13.45 19.93
N LEU A 3 19.59 12.21 19.51
CA LEU A 3 18.26 11.59 19.47
C LEU A 3 18.37 10.21 20.11
N GLU A 4 17.64 9.98 21.20
CA GLU A 4 17.64 8.70 21.93
C GLU A 4 19.06 8.19 22.27
N GLY A 5 19.98 9.11 22.59
CA GLY A 5 21.38 8.80 22.93
C GLY A 5 22.32 8.60 21.73
N LEU A 6 21.82 8.76 20.50
CA LEU A 6 22.63 8.72 19.29
C LEU A 6 23.03 10.13 18.85
N ARG A 7 24.31 10.32 18.57
CA ARG A 7 24.81 11.55 17.92
C ARG A 7 24.57 11.45 16.42
N LEU A 8 23.67 12.30 15.94
CA LEU A 8 23.26 12.36 14.54
C LEU A 8 23.70 13.69 13.92
N TYR A 9 24.08 13.63 12.64
CA TYR A 9 24.19 14.81 11.79
C TYR A 9 22.81 15.42 11.56
N SER A 10 22.74 16.74 11.36
CA SER A 10 21.52 17.36 10.82
C SER A 10 21.31 16.88 9.38
N LEU A 11 20.08 17.01 8.90
CA LEU A 11 19.73 16.65 7.52
C LEU A 11 20.57 17.46 6.52
N GLU A 12 20.70 18.76 6.76
CA GLU A 12 21.44 19.71 5.92
C GLU A 12 22.93 19.33 5.88
N SER A 13 23.51 19.01 7.04
CA SER A 13 24.90 18.55 7.14
C SER A 13 25.12 17.22 6.40
N ALA A 14 24.16 16.29 6.50
CA ALA A 14 24.19 15.05 5.74
C ALA A 14 24.09 15.31 4.23
N LEU A 15 23.18 16.18 3.78
CA LEU A 15 23.02 16.53 2.36
C LEU A 15 24.30 17.16 1.76
N VAL A 16 24.96 18.05 2.50
CA VAL A 16 26.25 18.64 2.09
C VAL A 16 27.34 17.58 1.96
N SER A 17 27.36 16.61 2.88
CA SER A 17 28.37 15.54 2.90
C SER A 17 28.06 14.38 1.94
N THR A 18 26.86 14.34 1.37
CA THR A 18 26.38 13.22 0.54
C THR A 18 26.99 13.28 -0.86
N PRO A 19 27.66 12.21 -1.34
CA PRO A 19 28.25 12.16 -2.67
C PRO A 19 27.17 12.06 -3.76
N GLN A 20 27.48 12.52 -4.97
CA GLN A 20 26.56 12.48 -6.12
C GLN A 20 26.03 11.07 -6.40
N ALA A 21 26.86 10.03 -6.23
CA ALA A 21 26.46 8.64 -6.44
C ALA A 21 25.24 8.22 -5.60
N TYR A 22 24.99 8.86 -4.45
CA TYR A 22 23.81 8.57 -3.64
C TYR A 22 22.50 9.02 -4.32
N PHE A 23 22.50 10.16 -5.00
CA PHE A 23 21.33 10.69 -5.71
C PHE A 23 20.94 9.79 -6.89
N ILE A 24 21.94 9.18 -7.53
CA ILE A 24 21.76 8.21 -8.63
C ILE A 24 21.27 6.86 -8.11
N ASN A 25 21.93 6.33 -7.07
CA ASN A 25 21.65 4.99 -6.57
C ASN A 25 20.43 4.92 -5.65
N ASN A 26 20.06 6.03 -5.01
CA ASN A 26 18.96 6.11 -4.03
C ASN A 26 18.06 7.33 -4.29
N PRO A 27 17.50 7.50 -5.50
CA PRO A 27 16.84 8.74 -5.90
C PRO A 27 15.62 9.06 -5.03
N THR A 28 14.77 8.08 -4.72
CA THR A 28 13.59 8.29 -3.86
C THR A 28 13.97 8.76 -2.45
N ASP A 29 15.06 8.22 -1.89
CA ASP A 29 15.51 8.59 -0.53
C ASP A 29 16.11 9.99 -0.53
N ALA A 30 16.96 10.31 -1.51
CA ALA A 30 17.52 11.64 -1.68
C ALA A 30 16.42 12.70 -1.89
N ARG A 31 15.41 12.42 -2.71
CA ARG A 31 14.28 13.32 -2.96
C ARG A 31 13.40 13.50 -1.73
N THR A 32 13.15 12.42 -0.99
CA THR A 32 12.44 12.48 0.30
C THR A 32 13.22 13.36 1.28
N ALA A 33 14.53 13.16 1.41
CA ALA A 33 15.39 13.96 2.27
C ALA A 33 15.39 15.45 1.88
N LEU A 34 15.55 15.77 0.60
CA LEU A 34 15.48 17.14 0.11
C LEU A 34 14.11 17.78 0.39
N SER A 35 13.01 17.04 0.25
CA SER A 35 11.65 17.55 0.50
C SER A 35 11.41 17.97 1.95
N MET A 36 12.22 17.48 2.89
CA MET A 36 12.14 17.84 4.31
C MET A 36 12.83 19.18 4.62
N VAL A 37 13.65 19.71 3.71
CA VAL A 37 14.34 21.00 3.90
C VAL A 37 13.35 22.14 3.68
N ARG A 38 12.99 22.83 4.77
CA ARG A 38 11.93 23.86 4.78
C ARG A 38 12.39 25.19 4.17
N ASP A 39 13.64 25.56 4.44
CA ASP A 39 14.26 26.78 3.97
C ASP A 39 15.78 26.62 3.87
N GLY A 40 16.45 27.62 3.29
CA GLY A 40 17.87 27.55 2.99
C GLY A 40 18.80 27.88 4.15
N SER A 41 18.31 28.33 5.31
CA SER A 41 19.14 29.00 6.32
C SER A 41 20.30 28.12 6.82
N ASP A 42 19.99 26.94 7.34
CA ASP A 42 20.99 26.02 7.89
C ASP A 42 21.89 25.43 6.80
N LEU A 43 21.30 25.16 5.62
CA LEU A 43 22.03 24.60 4.49
C LEU A 43 23.03 25.62 3.92
N LEU A 44 22.62 26.88 3.75
CA LEU A 44 23.45 27.97 3.24
C LEU A 44 24.59 28.28 4.19
N ALA A 45 24.35 28.30 5.51
CA ALA A 45 25.41 28.50 6.50
C ALA A 45 26.52 27.46 6.33
N LEU A 46 26.16 26.18 6.23
CA LEU A 46 27.12 25.09 6.02
C LEU A 46 27.86 25.19 4.68
N LEU A 47 27.17 25.55 3.60
CA LEU A 47 27.76 25.70 2.27
C LEU A 47 28.75 26.87 2.20
N LEU A 48 28.41 28.00 2.83
CA LEU A 48 29.22 29.22 2.85
C LEU A 48 30.47 29.06 3.71
N ASP A 49 30.30 28.57 4.95
CA ASP A 49 31.40 28.39 5.90
C ASP A 49 32.43 27.37 5.40
N GLY A 50 31.97 26.34 4.67
CA GLY A 50 32.83 25.31 4.07
C GLY A 50 33.34 25.64 2.67
N GLY A 51 32.92 26.75 2.06
CA GLY A 51 33.27 27.12 0.68
C GLY A 51 32.88 26.06 -0.36
N HIS A 52 31.77 25.36 -0.14
CA HIS A 52 31.38 24.18 -0.90
C HIS A 52 30.68 24.50 -2.23
N SER A 53 31.31 25.30 -3.11
CA SER A 53 30.70 25.80 -4.36
C SER A 53 30.16 24.71 -5.30
N VAL A 54 30.89 23.60 -5.44
CA VAL A 54 30.47 22.45 -6.27
C VAL A 54 29.27 21.73 -5.66
N VAL A 55 29.27 21.55 -4.33
CA VAL A 55 28.15 20.92 -3.62
C VAL A 55 26.91 21.81 -3.68
N ALA A 56 27.06 23.12 -3.53
CA ALA A 56 25.97 24.07 -3.67
C ALA A 56 25.33 23.99 -5.07
N GLY A 57 26.14 23.90 -6.12
CA GLY A 57 25.66 23.71 -7.49
C GLY A 57 24.90 22.40 -7.68
N ARG A 58 25.39 21.31 -7.07
CA ARG A 58 24.71 20.02 -7.06
C ARG A 58 23.36 20.07 -6.33
N LEU A 59 23.33 20.65 -5.13
CA LEU A 59 22.11 20.73 -4.32
C LEU A 59 21.08 21.66 -4.96
N ALA A 60 21.50 22.77 -5.58
CA ALA A 60 20.60 23.62 -6.34
C ALA A 60 19.91 22.85 -7.48
N GLY A 61 20.68 22.08 -8.26
CA GLY A 61 20.12 21.21 -9.30
C GLY A 61 19.18 20.15 -8.73
N ALA A 62 19.54 19.58 -7.57
CA ALA A 62 18.70 18.60 -6.88
C ALA A 62 17.37 19.18 -6.37
N PHE A 63 17.38 20.39 -5.80
CA PHE A 63 16.17 21.10 -5.39
C PHE A 63 15.30 21.48 -6.58
N ARG A 64 15.92 21.87 -7.70
CA ARG A 64 15.21 22.13 -8.95
C ARG A 64 14.54 20.86 -9.49
N ASN A 65 15.22 19.72 -9.43
CA ASN A 65 14.67 18.43 -9.86
C ASN A 65 13.37 18.06 -9.14
N ILE A 66 13.26 18.38 -7.85
CA ILE A 66 12.05 18.12 -7.06
C ILE A 66 11.00 19.23 -7.13
N GLY A 67 11.26 20.33 -7.86
CA GLY A 67 10.34 21.45 -8.04
C GLY A 67 10.46 22.56 -6.98
N ASN A 68 11.55 22.61 -6.22
CA ASN A 68 11.83 23.71 -5.29
C ASN A 68 12.75 24.76 -5.94
N ASP A 69 12.26 25.39 -7.01
CA ASP A 69 13.00 26.43 -7.75
C ASP A 69 13.45 27.58 -6.85
N ARG A 70 12.59 27.96 -5.88
CA ARG A 70 12.86 29.04 -4.94
C ARG A 70 14.15 28.79 -4.16
N LEU A 71 14.28 27.61 -3.56
CA LEU A 71 15.45 27.26 -2.76
C LEU A 71 16.69 27.03 -3.65
N ALA A 72 16.51 26.44 -4.84
CA ALA A 72 17.59 26.29 -5.80
C ALA A 72 18.19 27.65 -6.20
N ASP A 73 17.34 28.63 -6.53
CA ASP A 73 17.76 29.98 -6.88
C ASP A 73 18.42 30.70 -5.70
N GLU A 74 17.86 30.57 -4.50
CA GLU A 74 18.41 31.12 -3.26
C GLU A 74 19.84 30.61 -2.98
N ILE A 75 20.08 29.31 -3.15
CA ILE A 75 21.42 28.69 -3.01
C ILE A 75 22.41 29.30 -4.00
N VAL A 76 22.07 29.33 -5.29
CA VAL A 76 22.99 29.80 -6.34
C VAL A 76 23.28 31.29 -6.19
N GLN A 77 22.26 32.10 -5.91
CA GLN A 77 22.41 33.55 -5.77
C GLN A 77 23.27 33.91 -4.56
N THR A 78 23.02 33.27 -3.41
CA THR A 78 23.74 33.55 -2.17
C THR A 78 25.21 33.17 -2.30
N MET A 79 25.54 31.99 -2.83
CA MET A 79 26.93 31.57 -3.02
C MET A 79 27.70 32.52 -3.94
N ARG A 80 27.07 32.95 -5.05
CA ARG A 80 27.69 33.90 -6.00
C ARG A 80 27.87 35.29 -5.40
N ALA A 81 26.95 35.76 -4.56
CA ALA A 81 27.05 37.06 -3.91
C ALA A 81 28.29 37.17 -3.00
N VAL A 82 28.74 36.05 -2.43
CA VAL A 82 29.94 35.97 -1.59
C VAL A 82 31.21 35.64 -2.40
N GLY A 83 31.10 35.54 -3.73
CA GLY A 83 32.23 35.41 -4.66
C GLY A 83 32.58 33.99 -5.10
N TYR A 84 31.77 32.97 -4.77
CA TYR A 84 31.99 31.61 -5.22
C TYR A 84 31.50 31.38 -6.67
N ASP A 85 32.27 30.66 -7.50
CA ASP A 85 31.80 30.15 -8.81
C ASP A 85 30.93 28.90 -8.59
N THR A 86 29.63 29.12 -8.45
CA THR A 86 28.62 28.05 -8.32
C THR A 86 27.93 27.79 -9.65
N ARG A 87 28.13 26.58 -10.18
CA ARG A 87 27.50 26.07 -11.41
C ARG A 87 26.52 24.98 -11.06
N GLU A 88 25.26 25.17 -11.45
CA GLU A 88 24.20 24.21 -11.18
C GLU A 88 24.45 22.89 -11.92
N THR A 89 24.21 21.76 -11.26
CA THR A 89 24.29 20.42 -11.87
C THR A 89 23.21 19.55 -11.24
N ASP A 90 22.32 18.99 -12.05
CA ASP A 90 21.31 18.04 -11.56
C ASP A 90 22.00 16.68 -11.27
N PRO A 91 21.98 16.19 -10.02
CA PRO A 91 22.60 14.91 -9.69
C PRO A 91 21.72 13.69 -9.98
N PHE A 92 20.47 13.88 -10.41
CA PHE A 92 19.56 12.80 -10.77
C PHE A 92 19.64 12.47 -12.26
N GLU A 93 19.36 11.21 -12.63
CA GLU A 93 19.30 10.77 -14.04
C GLU A 93 17.92 11.04 -14.67
N ASP A 94 16.89 11.16 -13.84
CA ASP A 94 15.50 11.34 -14.22
C ASP A 94 14.91 12.63 -13.60
N ARG A 95 13.83 13.14 -14.20
CA ARG A 95 13.01 14.20 -13.63
C ARG A 95 11.71 13.62 -13.11
N LEU A 96 11.24 14.15 -11.98
CA LEU A 96 9.94 13.81 -11.45
C LEU A 96 8.88 14.84 -11.81
N PRO A 97 7.61 14.42 -11.92
CA PRO A 97 6.50 15.35 -11.90
C PRO A 97 6.44 16.09 -10.56
N SER A 98 5.82 17.27 -10.53
CA SER A 98 5.61 18.06 -9.31
C SER A 98 4.59 17.37 -8.40
N VAL A 99 5.09 16.42 -7.59
CA VAL A 99 4.30 15.53 -6.71
C VAL A 99 4.54 15.86 -5.25
N LEU A 100 5.69 16.45 -4.94
CA LEU A 100 6.15 16.64 -3.57
C LEU A 100 5.52 17.89 -2.94
N SER A 101 5.05 17.72 -1.70
CA SER A 101 4.67 18.84 -0.85
C SER A 101 5.84 19.21 0.07
N PHE A 102 6.34 20.43 -0.10
CA PHE A 102 7.37 21.01 0.80
C PHE A 102 6.79 21.54 2.12
N ARG A 103 5.46 21.49 2.26
CA ARG A 103 4.77 21.82 3.52
C ARG A 103 4.51 20.59 4.37
N GLU A 104 4.62 19.40 3.79
CA GLU A 104 4.44 18.15 4.50
C GLU A 104 5.62 17.90 5.44
N ILE A 105 5.31 17.54 6.68
CA ILE A 105 6.32 17.34 7.72
C ILE A 105 6.76 15.87 7.75
N SER A 106 5.87 14.95 7.34
CA SER A 106 6.15 13.53 7.37
C SER A 106 6.95 13.08 6.14
N PRO A 107 8.21 12.61 6.28
CA PRO A 107 8.96 12.07 5.15
C PRO A 107 8.29 10.83 4.53
N TYR A 108 7.47 10.14 5.31
CA TYR A 108 6.75 8.95 4.85
C TYR A 108 5.69 9.29 3.81
N VAL A 109 5.01 10.42 3.96
CA VAL A 109 4.01 10.90 2.99
C VAL A 109 4.68 11.17 1.65
N ASN A 110 5.75 11.97 1.64
CA ASN A 110 6.50 12.24 0.42
C ASN A 110 7.07 10.95 -0.22
N ARG A 111 7.59 10.01 0.58
CA ARG A 111 8.08 8.72 0.08
C ARG A 111 6.98 7.90 -0.60
N ILE A 112 5.80 7.78 0.01
CA ILE A 112 4.67 7.02 -0.56
C ILE A 112 4.19 7.68 -1.85
N GLY A 113 4.08 9.00 -1.89
CA GLY A 113 3.76 9.74 -3.12
C GLY A 113 4.76 9.45 -4.24
N LEU A 114 6.06 9.52 -3.94
CA LEU A 114 7.10 9.19 -4.92
C LEU A 114 6.99 7.75 -5.44
N LEU A 115 6.79 6.76 -4.55
CA LEU A 115 6.61 5.37 -4.95
C LEU A 115 5.40 5.20 -5.86
N TRP A 116 4.27 5.84 -5.52
CA TRP A 116 3.06 5.80 -6.33
C TRP A 116 3.35 6.26 -7.76
N HIS A 117 3.93 7.44 -7.92
CA HIS A 117 4.20 8.01 -9.24
C HIS A 117 5.24 7.23 -10.04
N GLN A 118 6.31 6.75 -9.38
CA GLN A 118 7.35 5.95 -10.05
C GLN A 118 6.81 4.60 -10.55
N MET A 119 5.88 3.99 -9.82
CA MET A 119 5.33 2.68 -10.14
C MET A 119 4.15 2.73 -11.11
N ARG A 120 3.49 3.89 -11.21
CA ARG A 120 2.24 4.09 -11.96
C ARG A 120 2.30 3.61 -13.41
N ASP A 121 3.31 4.05 -14.17
CA ASP A 121 3.38 3.76 -15.61
C ASP A 121 3.68 2.29 -15.89
N THR A 122 4.49 1.65 -15.03
CA THR A 122 4.73 0.20 -15.07
C THR A 122 3.42 -0.58 -14.88
N VAL A 123 2.55 -0.13 -13.97
CA VAL A 123 1.24 -0.75 -13.77
C VAL A 123 0.37 -0.61 -15.01
N ILE A 124 0.29 0.59 -15.58
CA ILE A 124 -0.52 0.86 -16.78
C ILE A 124 -0.06 0.00 -17.96
N ALA A 125 1.25 -0.20 -18.12
CA ALA A 125 1.82 -1.00 -19.19
C ALA A 125 1.58 -2.52 -19.02
N GLY A 126 1.61 -3.04 -17.80
CA GLY A 126 1.52 -4.49 -17.52
C GLY A 126 0.12 -5.05 -17.31
N PHE A 127 -0.85 -4.20 -16.99
CA PHE A 127 -2.20 -4.61 -16.61
C PHE A 127 -3.16 -4.63 -17.81
N PRO A 128 -4.13 -5.57 -17.89
CA PRO A 128 -5.15 -5.53 -18.95
C PRO A 128 -5.95 -4.22 -18.92
N LYS A 129 -6.46 -3.79 -20.08
CA LYS A 129 -7.33 -2.61 -20.16
C LYS A 129 -8.64 -2.85 -19.43
N ALA A 130 -9.15 -1.79 -18.80
CA ALA A 130 -10.42 -1.83 -18.09
C ALA A 130 -11.58 -2.14 -19.05
N PRO A 131 -12.42 -3.15 -18.76
CA PRO A 131 -13.65 -3.40 -19.53
C PRO A 131 -14.62 -2.21 -19.50
N GLY A 132 -14.56 -1.39 -18.45
CA GLY A 132 -15.58 -0.40 -18.14
C GLY A 132 -16.68 -1.00 -17.26
N LEU A 133 -17.45 -0.15 -16.58
CA LEU A 133 -18.47 -0.61 -15.63
C LEU A 133 -19.47 -1.58 -16.31
N PRO A 134 -19.84 -2.67 -15.64
CA PRO A 134 -20.74 -3.67 -16.20
C PRO A 134 -22.12 -3.06 -16.47
N ALA A 135 -22.71 -3.39 -17.63
CA ALA A 135 -24.04 -2.93 -18.00
C ALA A 135 -25.14 -3.43 -17.02
N ASN A 136 -24.94 -4.62 -16.43
CA ASN A 136 -25.82 -5.17 -15.42
C ASN A 136 -25.07 -5.41 -14.10
N SER A 137 -25.16 -4.44 -13.18
CA SER A 137 -24.55 -4.56 -11.86
C SER A 137 -25.12 -5.75 -11.04
N LYS A 138 -26.35 -6.20 -11.31
CA LYS A 138 -26.92 -7.36 -10.60
C LYS A 138 -26.22 -8.66 -10.99
N ASP A 139 -25.90 -8.84 -12.26
CA ASP A 139 -25.18 -10.03 -12.73
C ASP A 139 -23.76 -10.05 -12.17
N TYR A 140 -23.08 -8.89 -12.16
CA TYR A 140 -21.78 -8.75 -11.50
C TYR A 140 -21.84 -9.16 -10.03
N MET A 141 -22.82 -8.64 -9.26
CA MET A 141 -22.97 -8.98 -7.84
C MET A 141 -23.34 -10.44 -7.61
N LYS A 142 -24.09 -11.06 -8.54
CA LYS A 142 -24.38 -12.50 -8.51
C LYS A 142 -23.10 -13.32 -8.68
N THR A 143 -22.23 -12.97 -9.63
CA THR A 143 -20.93 -13.63 -9.78
C THR A 143 -20.07 -13.46 -8.53
N VAL A 144 -20.04 -12.28 -7.93
CA VAL A 144 -19.35 -12.05 -6.64
C VAL A 144 -19.89 -13.00 -5.56
N ASP A 145 -21.21 -13.18 -5.47
CA ASP A 145 -21.82 -14.11 -4.52
C ASP A 145 -21.45 -15.58 -4.75
N GLU A 146 -21.33 -15.99 -6.00
CA GLU A 146 -21.02 -17.37 -6.42
C GLU A 146 -19.56 -17.74 -6.11
N VAL A 147 -18.62 -16.78 -6.18
CA VAL A 147 -17.20 -17.04 -5.93
C VAL A 147 -16.81 -17.03 -4.44
N PHE A 148 -17.71 -16.62 -3.54
CA PHE A 148 -17.42 -16.40 -2.12
C PHE A 148 -16.72 -17.58 -1.44
N VAL A 149 -17.20 -18.82 -1.65
CA VAL A 149 -16.65 -19.99 -0.94
C VAL A 149 -15.17 -20.20 -1.33
N THR A 150 -14.87 -20.10 -2.62
CA THR A 150 -13.51 -20.22 -3.15
C THR A 150 -12.63 -19.05 -2.71
N ASP A 151 -13.16 -17.83 -2.72
CA ASP A 151 -12.44 -16.64 -2.25
C ASP A 151 -12.07 -16.77 -0.76
N ALA A 152 -13.05 -17.10 0.08
CA ALA A 152 -12.86 -17.27 1.51
C ALA A 152 -11.85 -18.38 1.82
N TYR A 153 -11.93 -19.54 1.14
CA TYR A 153 -10.98 -20.63 1.31
C TYR A 153 -9.55 -20.16 1.03
N HIS A 154 -9.28 -19.64 -0.16
CA HIS A 154 -7.91 -19.24 -0.51
C HIS A 154 -7.40 -18.07 0.31
N SER A 155 -8.24 -17.06 0.54
CA SER A 155 -7.87 -15.88 1.31
C SER A 155 -7.55 -16.22 2.76
N LEU A 156 -8.35 -17.06 3.43
CA LEU A 156 -8.09 -17.48 4.81
C LEU A 156 -6.86 -18.41 4.88
N SER A 157 -6.74 -19.37 3.98
CA SER A 157 -5.60 -20.30 4.00
C SER A 157 -4.26 -19.65 3.67
N ILE A 158 -4.24 -18.56 2.89
CA ILE A 158 -3.00 -17.77 2.68
C ILE A 158 -2.47 -17.21 4.01
N GLU A 159 -3.35 -16.84 4.93
CA GLU A 159 -2.99 -16.36 6.27
C GLU A 159 -2.72 -17.50 7.26
N GLY A 160 -2.88 -18.77 6.84
CA GLY A 160 -2.58 -19.95 7.65
C GLY A 160 -3.78 -20.57 8.37
N TYR A 161 -5.00 -20.06 8.16
CA TYR A 161 -6.22 -20.69 8.71
C TYR A 161 -6.51 -22.02 7.99
N ARG A 162 -6.99 -22.99 8.78
CA ARG A 162 -7.41 -24.32 8.29
C ARG A 162 -8.92 -24.34 8.19
N VAL A 163 -9.45 -23.99 7.01
CA VAL A 163 -10.88 -23.92 6.74
C VAL A 163 -11.27 -24.89 5.63
N THR A 164 -12.49 -25.42 5.69
CA THR A 164 -13.06 -26.25 4.62
C THR A 164 -14.25 -25.55 3.95
N PRO A 165 -14.62 -25.91 2.71
CA PRO A 165 -15.80 -25.39 2.05
C PRO A 165 -17.07 -25.58 2.89
N GLU A 166 -17.22 -26.72 3.56
CA GLU A 166 -18.38 -27.04 4.40
C GLU A 166 -18.47 -26.10 5.60
N LEU A 167 -17.33 -25.79 6.24
CA LEU A 167 -17.29 -24.82 7.33
C LEU A 167 -17.68 -23.42 6.85
N ILE A 168 -17.11 -22.98 5.73
CA ILE A 168 -17.38 -21.67 5.14
C ILE A 168 -18.88 -21.55 4.78
N GLU A 169 -19.46 -22.58 4.20
CA GLU A 169 -20.88 -22.60 3.81
C GLU A 169 -21.81 -22.62 5.02
N ARG A 170 -21.48 -23.39 6.07
CA ARG A 170 -22.24 -23.37 7.34
C ARG A 170 -22.25 -21.98 7.97
N VAL A 171 -21.10 -21.31 7.96
CA VAL A 171 -20.94 -19.94 8.46
C VAL A 171 -21.76 -18.95 7.62
N ARG A 172 -21.75 -19.10 6.29
CA ARG A 172 -22.54 -18.28 5.35
C ARG A 172 -24.04 -18.39 5.64
N ARG A 173 -24.53 -19.59 5.93
CA ARG A 173 -25.96 -19.87 6.22
C ARG A 173 -26.40 -19.46 7.62
N GLY A 174 -25.46 -19.09 8.50
CA GLY A 174 -25.76 -18.76 9.89
C GLY A 174 -26.03 -19.98 10.77
N GLU A 175 -25.67 -21.18 10.30
CA GLU A 175 -25.86 -22.46 11.01
C GLU A 175 -24.69 -22.82 11.93
N TRP A 176 -23.78 -21.87 12.18
CA TRP A 176 -22.66 -22.06 13.08
C TRP A 176 -23.03 -21.65 14.51
N ASN A 177 -22.83 -22.57 15.48
CA ASN A 177 -23.06 -22.33 16.90
C ASN A 177 -21.75 -22.59 17.70
N PRO A 178 -21.18 -21.58 18.37
CA PRO A 178 -19.96 -21.72 19.18
C PRO A 178 -20.16 -22.48 20.49
N ASP A 179 -21.37 -22.56 21.03
CA ASP A 179 -21.62 -23.02 22.41
C ASP A 179 -21.60 -24.56 22.56
N ASN A 180 -21.51 -25.31 21.45
CA ASN A 180 -21.74 -26.75 21.41
C ASN A 180 -20.56 -27.61 20.90
N ASN A 181 -19.37 -27.08 20.64
CA ASN A 181 -18.24 -27.90 20.16
C ASN A 181 -16.90 -27.58 20.84
N GLN A 182 -16.47 -28.52 21.68
CA GLN A 182 -15.26 -28.50 22.50
C GLN A 182 -13.98 -28.84 21.69
N ALA A 183 -13.74 -28.15 20.58
CA ALA A 183 -12.49 -28.27 19.82
C ALA A 183 -11.90 -26.87 19.65
N ASP A 184 -11.04 -26.45 20.59
CA ASP A 184 -10.45 -25.11 20.64
C ASP A 184 -9.66 -24.72 19.36
N SER A 185 -9.18 -25.68 18.56
CA SER A 185 -8.58 -25.37 17.24
C SER A 185 -9.61 -25.01 16.16
N ASP A 186 -10.83 -25.52 16.25
CA ASP A 186 -11.87 -25.31 15.25
C ASP A 186 -12.59 -23.98 15.49
N GLN A 187 -12.66 -23.53 16.74
CA GLN A 187 -13.30 -22.26 17.09
C GLN A 187 -12.59 -21.06 16.44
N THR A 188 -11.26 -21.00 16.47
CA THR A 188 -10.51 -19.89 15.86
C THR A 188 -10.69 -19.85 14.34
N ASN A 189 -10.61 -21.00 13.65
CA ASN A 189 -10.81 -21.09 12.20
C ASN A 189 -12.25 -20.73 11.82
N ALA A 190 -13.24 -21.17 12.59
CA ALA A 190 -14.64 -20.85 12.36
C ALA A 190 -14.95 -19.37 12.60
N LEU A 191 -14.37 -18.76 13.65
CA LEU A 191 -14.48 -17.32 13.89
C LEU A 191 -13.83 -16.50 12.78
N ALA A 192 -12.68 -16.94 12.27
CA ALA A 192 -12.03 -16.30 11.13
C ALA A 192 -12.88 -16.40 9.86
N ALA A 193 -13.48 -17.57 9.58
CA ALA A 193 -14.43 -17.74 8.49
C ALA A 193 -15.67 -16.86 8.68
N ARG A 194 -16.17 -16.73 9.91
CA ARG A 194 -17.32 -15.88 10.26
C ARG A 194 -17.05 -14.40 10.05
N GLY A 195 -15.91 -13.92 10.53
CA GLY A 195 -15.50 -12.54 10.33
C GLY A 195 -15.25 -12.24 8.86
N TYR A 196 -14.66 -13.19 8.13
CA TYR A 196 -14.45 -13.05 6.69
C TYR A 196 -15.78 -12.92 5.93
N TRP A 197 -16.79 -13.73 6.27
CA TRP A 197 -18.14 -13.59 5.71
C TRP A 197 -18.75 -12.23 6.01
N GLN A 198 -18.68 -11.76 7.27
CA GLN A 198 -19.23 -10.45 7.65
C GLN A 198 -18.54 -9.30 6.90
N ALA A 199 -17.21 -9.34 6.81
CA ALA A 199 -16.43 -8.37 6.05
C ALA A 199 -16.76 -8.43 4.55
N PHE A 200 -16.93 -9.63 3.99
CA PHE A 200 -17.30 -9.84 2.60
C PHE A 200 -18.68 -9.21 2.28
N VAL A 201 -19.66 -9.36 3.17
CA VAL A 201 -20.97 -8.70 3.04
C VAL A 201 -20.82 -7.17 3.03
N ALA A 202 -20.02 -6.61 3.94
CA ALA A 202 -19.76 -5.16 3.95
C ALA A 202 -19.03 -4.68 2.68
N VAL A 203 -18.07 -5.45 2.17
CA VAL A 203 -17.37 -5.16 0.91
C VAL A 203 -18.33 -5.19 -0.28
N LYS A 204 -19.30 -6.10 -0.30
CA LYS A 204 -20.33 -6.15 -1.34
C LYS A 204 -21.18 -4.87 -1.36
N GLU A 205 -21.51 -4.32 -0.19
CA GLU A 205 -22.23 -3.05 -0.10
C GLU A 205 -21.41 -1.89 -0.67
N SER A 206 -20.10 -1.87 -0.37
CA SER A 206 -19.15 -0.92 -0.96
C SER A 206 -19.09 -1.06 -2.49
N ILE A 207 -18.94 -2.29 -3.01
CA ILE A 207 -18.91 -2.58 -4.45
C ILE A 207 -20.22 -2.15 -5.12
N ALA A 208 -21.37 -2.40 -4.52
CA ALA A 208 -22.65 -1.99 -5.07
C ALA A 208 -22.74 -0.46 -5.24
N ARG A 209 -22.09 0.33 -4.39
CA ARG A 209 -21.96 1.79 -4.54
C ARG A 209 -20.97 2.17 -5.63
N VAL A 210 -19.80 1.53 -5.67
CA VAL A 210 -18.81 1.72 -6.75
C VAL A 210 -19.44 1.48 -8.13
N LEU A 211 -20.23 0.42 -8.28
CA LEU A 211 -20.92 0.08 -9.54
C LEU A 211 -22.01 1.08 -9.93
N LYS A 212 -22.50 1.89 -8.99
CA LYS A 212 -23.43 3.01 -9.26
C LYS A 212 -22.73 4.30 -9.67
N GLY A 213 -21.39 4.34 -9.63
CA GLY A 213 -20.59 5.49 -10.03
C GLY A 213 -20.09 6.36 -8.88
N ASP A 214 -20.33 5.97 -7.63
CA ASP A 214 -19.77 6.66 -6.46
C ASP A 214 -18.23 6.56 -6.46
N SER A 215 -17.55 7.54 -5.87
CA SER A 215 -16.08 7.61 -5.85
C SER A 215 -15.47 6.38 -5.15
N PRO A 216 -14.71 5.54 -5.86
CA PRO A 216 -14.13 4.34 -5.29
C PRO A 216 -13.09 4.65 -4.20
N GLY A 217 -12.28 5.70 -4.38
CA GLY A 217 -11.31 6.12 -3.36
C GLY A 217 -11.99 6.60 -2.08
N GLU A 218 -13.10 7.34 -2.19
CA GLU A 218 -13.86 7.83 -1.04
C GLU A 218 -14.62 6.71 -0.32
N ILE A 219 -15.19 5.75 -1.06
CA ILE A 219 -15.82 4.56 -0.47
C ILE A 219 -14.79 3.79 0.35
N LEU A 220 -13.61 3.54 -0.20
CA LEU A 220 -12.57 2.78 0.49
C LEU A 220 -12.06 3.49 1.74
N ASP A 221 -11.84 4.81 1.69
CA ASP A 221 -11.43 5.63 2.84
C ASP A 221 -12.41 5.47 4.02
N ASN A 222 -13.70 5.50 3.73
CA ASN A 222 -14.74 5.39 4.75
C ASN A 222 -14.95 3.94 5.23
N ASP A 223 -14.90 2.97 4.32
CA ASP A 223 -15.40 1.62 4.58
C ASP A 223 -14.31 0.64 5.04
N HIS A 224 -13.02 0.88 4.75
CA HIS A 224 -11.96 -0.08 5.10
C HIS A 224 -11.89 -0.37 6.62
N ARG A 225 -12.35 0.58 7.45
CA ARG A 225 -12.47 0.42 8.91
C ARG A 225 -13.69 -0.41 9.30
N VAL A 226 -14.78 -0.29 8.55
CA VAL A 226 -15.97 -1.14 8.71
C VAL A 226 -15.59 -2.59 8.42
N TRP A 227 -14.96 -2.84 7.27
CA TRP A 227 -14.52 -4.20 6.89
C TRP A 227 -13.60 -4.82 7.92
N TYR A 228 -12.67 -4.03 8.47
CA TYR A 228 -11.78 -4.48 9.55
C TYR A 228 -12.54 -4.85 10.82
N ARG A 229 -13.51 -4.02 11.25
CA ARG A 229 -14.36 -4.32 12.40
C ARG A 229 -15.15 -5.62 12.19
N GLU A 230 -15.80 -5.78 11.04
CA GLU A 230 -16.54 -7.00 10.71
C GLU A 230 -15.63 -8.23 10.66
N LEU A 231 -14.40 -8.09 10.15
CA LEU A 231 -13.44 -9.18 10.04
C LEU A 231 -13.06 -9.77 11.42
N PHE A 232 -13.06 -8.96 12.48
CA PHE A 232 -12.58 -9.35 13.81
C PHE A 232 -13.64 -9.28 14.92
N ALA A 233 -14.84 -8.76 14.65
CA ALA A 233 -15.94 -8.70 15.61
C ALA A 233 -16.29 -10.08 16.23
N PRO A 234 -16.29 -11.20 15.48
CA PRO A 234 -16.51 -12.51 16.08
C PRO A 234 -15.44 -12.88 17.12
N SER A 235 -14.17 -12.60 16.82
CA SER A 235 -13.06 -12.88 17.73
C SER A 235 -13.11 -12.02 19.00
N VAL A 236 -13.57 -10.78 18.90
CA VAL A 236 -13.81 -9.92 20.08
C VAL A 236 -14.98 -10.44 20.91
N THR A 237 -16.09 -10.82 20.25
CA THR A 237 -17.28 -11.35 20.93
C THR A 237 -16.96 -12.64 21.68
N ALA A 238 -16.11 -13.49 21.11
CA ALA A 238 -15.61 -14.72 21.74
C ALA A 238 -14.53 -14.47 22.82
N GLY A 239 -14.14 -13.22 23.08
CA GLY A 239 -13.13 -12.87 24.08
C GLY A 239 -11.68 -13.20 23.68
N LEU A 240 -11.43 -13.56 22.43
CA LEU A 240 -10.08 -13.87 21.91
C LEU A 240 -9.27 -12.60 21.60
N LEU A 241 -9.95 -11.48 21.32
CA LEU A 241 -9.37 -10.16 21.10
C LEU A 241 -10.04 -9.14 22.00
N ARG A 242 -9.33 -8.06 22.34
CA ARG A 242 -9.92 -6.96 23.13
C ARG A 242 -10.70 -6.05 22.22
N ALA A 243 -11.79 -5.46 22.72
CA ALA A 243 -12.55 -4.47 21.97
C ALA A 243 -11.69 -3.28 21.50
N SER A 244 -10.67 -2.89 22.28
CA SER A 244 -9.73 -1.83 21.89
C SER A 244 -8.86 -2.18 20.68
N ASP A 245 -8.73 -3.47 20.34
CA ASP A 245 -7.99 -3.89 19.14
C ASP A 245 -8.77 -3.55 17.84
N LEU A 246 -10.08 -3.24 17.94
CA LEU A 246 -10.90 -2.72 16.82
C LEU A 246 -10.92 -1.20 16.69
N ALA A 247 -10.29 -0.46 17.62
CA ALA A 247 -10.46 0.98 17.76
C ALA A 247 -9.78 1.82 16.65
N GLY A 248 -8.98 1.20 15.78
CA GLY A 248 -8.35 1.87 14.65
C GLY A 248 -7.05 1.23 14.21
N TYR A 249 -6.10 2.06 13.77
CA TYR A 249 -4.77 1.60 13.37
C TYR A 249 -3.96 1.12 14.56
N ARG A 250 -2.98 0.26 14.29
CA ARG A 250 -2.10 -0.30 15.31
C ARG A 250 -1.33 0.78 16.06
N ASN A 251 -1.12 0.53 17.35
CA ASN A 251 -0.38 1.42 18.26
C ASN A 251 1.07 1.00 18.53
N GLY A 252 1.51 -0.09 17.89
CA GLY A 252 2.84 -0.67 18.04
C GLY A 252 3.49 -0.98 16.69
N GLN A 253 4.80 -1.20 16.71
CA GLN A 253 5.54 -1.70 15.56
C GLN A 253 5.21 -3.17 15.32
N VAL A 254 5.14 -3.56 14.06
CA VAL A 254 4.94 -4.96 13.63
C VAL A 254 6.02 -5.35 12.62
N TYR A 255 6.22 -6.65 12.45
CA TYR A 255 7.18 -7.23 11.52
C TYR A 255 6.52 -8.34 10.73
N ILE A 256 6.80 -8.39 9.42
CA ILE A 256 6.26 -9.43 8.55
C ILE A 256 7.25 -10.59 8.54
N ARG A 257 6.78 -11.78 8.91
CA ARG A 257 7.62 -12.98 8.94
C ARG A 257 8.15 -13.31 7.53
N ASN A 258 9.45 -13.58 7.43
CA ASN A 258 10.15 -13.90 6.19
C ASN A 258 10.12 -12.77 5.14
N SER A 259 10.04 -11.52 5.57
CA SER A 259 10.17 -10.34 4.72
C SER A 259 11.29 -9.45 5.25
N MET A 260 12.07 -8.86 4.34
CA MET A 260 13.03 -7.80 4.65
C MET A 260 12.34 -6.44 4.80
N HIS A 261 11.08 -6.32 4.36
CA HIS A 261 10.29 -5.12 4.57
C HIS A 261 9.87 -5.00 6.02
N VAL A 262 10.17 -3.84 6.60
CA VAL A 262 9.67 -3.45 7.91
C VAL A 262 8.54 -2.44 7.69
N PRO A 263 7.29 -2.78 8.06
CA PRO A 263 6.17 -1.84 7.95
C PRO A 263 6.44 -0.53 8.66
N LEU A 264 5.75 0.53 8.23
CA LEU A 264 5.92 1.87 8.78
C LEU A 264 5.70 1.91 10.30
N ASN A 265 6.33 2.85 11.00
CA ASN A 265 6.01 3.02 12.42
C ASN A 265 4.58 3.54 12.61
N ARG A 266 4.06 3.45 13.84
CA ARG A 266 2.66 3.81 14.13
C ARG A 266 2.29 5.26 13.78
N ASP A 267 3.26 6.19 13.85
CA ASP A 267 3.01 7.61 13.60
C ASP A 267 2.97 7.84 12.09
N ALA A 268 3.94 7.25 11.36
CA ALA A 268 3.94 7.20 9.91
C ALA A 268 2.68 6.55 9.30
N VAL A 269 2.08 5.55 9.96
CA VAL A 269 0.79 4.97 9.52
C VAL A 269 -0.33 6.03 9.55
N ARG A 270 -0.37 6.89 10.58
CA ARG A 270 -1.40 7.93 10.70
C ARG A 270 -1.25 9.01 9.63
N ASP A 271 -0.03 9.29 9.22
CA ASP A 271 0.24 10.26 8.17
C ASP A 271 -0.03 9.70 6.76
N THR A 272 0.34 8.44 6.52
CA THR A 272 0.32 7.84 5.17
C THR A 272 -1.00 7.22 4.75
N MET A 273 -1.85 6.81 5.70
CA MET A 273 -3.17 6.26 5.35
C MET A 273 -4.10 7.28 4.67
N PRO A 274 -4.22 8.54 5.15
CA PRO A 274 -4.95 9.58 4.43
C PRO A 274 -4.40 9.80 3.01
N LEU A 275 -3.08 9.91 2.87
CA LEU A 275 -2.43 10.06 1.56
C LEU A 275 -2.80 8.92 0.60
N LEU A 276 -2.77 7.65 1.05
CA LEU A 276 -3.15 6.52 0.20
C LEU A 276 -4.56 6.70 -0.38
N PHE A 277 -5.51 7.14 0.44
CA PHE A 277 -6.88 7.32 -0.03
C PHE A 277 -7.04 8.56 -0.90
N ASP A 278 -6.28 9.62 -0.67
CA ASP A 278 -6.26 10.79 -1.55
C ASP A 278 -5.69 10.42 -2.93
N LEU A 279 -4.59 9.65 -2.99
CA LEU A 279 -4.06 9.09 -4.24
C LEU A 279 -5.10 8.21 -4.96
N LEU A 280 -5.87 7.40 -4.22
CA LEU A 280 -6.95 6.58 -4.79
C LEU A 280 -8.13 7.41 -5.32
N LYS A 281 -8.46 8.54 -4.69
CA LYS A 281 -9.51 9.47 -5.15
C LYS A 281 -9.08 10.20 -6.43
N GLU A 282 -7.81 10.57 -6.52
CA GLU A 282 -7.25 11.31 -7.66
C GLU A 282 -6.94 10.42 -8.88
N GLU A 283 -6.66 9.14 -8.65
CA GLU A 283 -6.24 8.22 -9.72
C GLU A 283 -7.37 7.84 -10.68
N LYS A 284 -7.13 8.11 -11.96
CA LYS A 284 -8.09 7.87 -13.04
C LYS A 284 -8.03 6.44 -13.55
N GLU A 285 -6.84 5.84 -13.57
CA GLU A 285 -6.61 4.49 -14.09
C GLU A 285 -7.03 3.42 -13.07
N ALA A 286 -8.03 2.61 -13.43
CA ALA A 286 -8.50 1.53 -12.56
C ALA A 286 -7.40 0.48 -12.26
N SER A 287 -6.53 0.20 -13.23
CA SER A 287 -5.38 -0.71 -13.03
C SER A 287 -4.44 -0.22 -11.94
N VAL A 288 -4.16 1.08 -11.90
CA VAL A 288 -3.32 1.72 -10.88
C VAL A 288 -4.00 1.64 -9.52
N ARG A 289 -5.30 1.96 -9.44
CA ARG A 289 -6.08 1.79 -8.21
C ARG A 289 -6.04 0.35 -7.67
N VAL A 290 -6.14 -0.65 -8.55
CA VAL A 290 -6.05 -2.07 -8.17
C VAL A 290 -4.69 -2.43 -7.60
N ILE A 291 -3.62 -2.17 -8.36
CA ILE A 291 -2.29 -2.65 -7.99
C ILE A 291 -1.69 -1.82 -6.85
N LEU A 292 -1.63 -0.50 -7.01
CA LEU A 292 -0.98 0.37 -6.02
C LEU A 292 -1.85 0.54 -4.78
N GLY A 293 -3.18 0.56 -4.92
CA GLY A 293 -4.09 0.56 -3.77
C GLY A 293 -3.86 -0.65 -2.87
N HIS A 294 -3.78 -1.84 -3.46
CA HIS A 294 -3.44 -3.06 -2.73
C HIS A 294 -2.03 -3.00 -2.13
N PHE A 295 -1.02 -2.77 -2.97
CA PHE A 295 0.38 -2.85 -2.59
C PHE A 295 0.73 -1.84 -1.49
N ILE A 296 0.34 -0.58 -1.65
CA ILE A 296 0.65 0.47 -0.67
C ILE A 296 -0.10 0.23 0.65
N PHE A 297 -1.34 -0.26 0.61
CA PHE A 297 -2.06 -0.64 1.83
C PHE A 297 -1.31 -1.70 2.64
N VAL A 298 -0.86 -2.78 1.99
CA VAL A 298 -0.11 -3.86 2.69
C VAL A 298 1.32 -3.45 3.04
N TYR A 299 1.91 -2.50 2.32
CA TYR A 299 3.21 -1.88 2.61
C TYR A 299 3.15 -1.03 3.90
N ILE A 300 2.12 -0.19 4.03
CA ILE A 300 1.85 0.60 5.26
C ILE A 300 1.54 -0.34 6.43
N HIS A 301 0.75 -1.39 6.17
CA HIS A 301 0.35 -2.41 7.13
C HIS A 301 -0.37 -1.79 8.36
N PRO A 302 -1.53 -1.14 8.17
CA PRO A 302 -2.13 -0.27 9.18
C PRO A 302 -2.71 -0.99 10.41
N TYR A 303 -2.99 -2.28 10.32
CA TYR A 303 -3.62 -3.06 11.41
C TYR A 303 -2.65 -4.06 12.05
N LEU A 304 -3.02 -4.58 13.24
CA LEU A 304 -2.23 -5.62 13.93
C LEU A 304 -2.25 -6.97 13.19
N ASP A 305 -3.40 -7.32 12.60
CA ASP A 305 -3.62 -8.51 11.78
C ASP A 305 -4.67 -8.16 10.70
N GLY A 306 -4.85 -9.02 9.69
CA GLY A 306 -5.90 -8.90 8.67
C GLY A 306 -5.52 -8.04 7.48
N ASN A 307 -4.32 -7.44 7.46
CA ASN A 307 -3.88 -6.57 6.36
C ASN A 307 -3.90 -7.27 5.00
N GLY A 308 -3.52 -8.56 4.92
CA GLY A 308 -3.59 -9.33 3.67
C GLY A 308 -5.03 -9.54 3.18
N ARG A 309 -5.95 -9.88 4.08
CA ARG A 309 -7.39 -10.08 3.79
C ARG A 309 -8.06 -8.78 3.35
N ILE A 310 -7.86 -7.70 4.10
CA ILE A 310 -8.38 -6.37 3.75
C ILE A 310 -7.75 -5.86 2.45
N GLY A 311 -6.45 -6.08 2.23
CA GLY A 311 -5.78 -5.73 0.98
C GLY A 311 -6.40 -6.44 -0.23
N ARG A 312 -6.73 -7.74 -0.12
CA ARG A 312 -7.41 -8.48 -1.21
C ARG A 312 -8.86 -8.02 -1.43
N PHE A 313 -9.58 -7.59 -0.39
CA PHE A 313 -10.88 -6.94 -0.55
C PHE A 313 -10.76 -5.58 -1.23
N LEU A 314 -9.78 -4.76 -0.82
CA LEU A 314 -9.48 -3.47 -1.44
C LEU A 314 -9.16 -3.65 -2.94
N MET A 315 -8.30 -4.61 -3.26
CA MET A 315 -7.99 -5.00 -4.65
C MET A 315 -9.27 -5.31 -5.44
N ASN A 316 -10.15 -6.15 -4.91
CA ASN A 316 -11.39 -6.54 -5.59
C ASN A 316 -12.42 -5.41 -5.70
N ALA A 317 -12.50 -4.52 -4.71
CA ALA A 317 -13.32 -3.32 -4.82
C ALA A 317 -12.80 -2.36 -5.91
N MET A 318 -11.48 -2.25 -6.07
CA MET A 318 -10.87 -1.49 -7.17
C MET A 318 -11.02 -2.18 -8.52
N LEU A 319 -11.01 -3.52 -8.57
CA LEU A 319 -11.32 -4.27 -9.79
C LEU A 319 -12.74 -3.95 -10.28
N ALA A 320 -13.71 -3.97 -9.37
CA ALA A 320 -15.09 -3.59 -9.67
C ALA A 320 -15.21 -2.18 -10.25
N SER A 321 -14.38 -1.24 -9.77
CA SER A 321 -14.37 0.15 -10.26
C SER A 321 -13.88 0.33 -11.69
N GLY A 322 -13.18 -0.68 -12.25
CA GLY A 322 -12.82 -0.77 -13.66
C GLY A 322 -13.68 -1.74 -14.46
N GLY A 323 -14.65 -2.40 -13.81
CA GLY A 323 -15.46 -3.49 -14.39
C GLY A 323 -14.71 -4.80 -14.61
N TYR A 324 -13.56 -4.99 -13.97
CA TYR A 324 -12.88 -6.27 -13.96
C TYR A 324 -13.63 -7.27 -13.08
N PRO A 325 -13.59 -8.58 -13.39
CA PRO A 325 -14.20 -9.61 -12.55
C PRO A 325 -13.48 -9.73 -11.19
N TRP A 326 -14.21 -10.22 -10.19
CA TRP A 326 -13.61 -10.60 -8.90
C TRP A 326 -12.50 -11.63 -9.14
N THR A 327 -11.31 -11.35 -8.60
CA THR A 327 -10.10 -12.13 -8.84
C THR A 327 -9.57 -12.70 -7.52
N ILE A 328 -9.35 -14.01 -7.51
CA ILE A 328 -8.89 -14.77 -6.35
C ILE A 328 -7.40 -15.06 -6.50
N VAL A 329 -6.62 -14.75 -5.47
CA VAL A 329 -5.22 -15.20 -5.35
C VAL A 329 -5.22 -16.65 -4.84
N PRO A 330 -4.79 -17.65 -5.64
CA PRO A 330 -4.84 -19.05 -5.22
C PRO A 330 -3.83 -19.33 -4.09
N LEU A 331 -4.22 -20.19 -3.14
CA LEU A 331 -3.33 -20.67 -2.07
C LEU A 331 -2.04 -21.29 -2.63
N GLY A 332 -2.15 -22.10 -3.70
CA GLY A 332 -1.00 -22.72 -4.36
C GLY A 332 -0.01 -21.71 -4.95
N GLN A 333 -0.44 -20.46 -5.18
CA GLN A 333 0.38 -19.36 -5.68
C GLN A 333 0.88 -18.43 -4.57
N ARG A 334 0.65 -18.75 -3.28
CA ARG A 334 1.07 -17.93 -2.13
C ARG A 334 2.54 -17.54 -2.20
N LYS A 335 3.42 -18.47 -2.56
CA LYS A 335 4.87 -18.19 -2.66
C LYS A 335 5.15 -17.11 -3.71
N ASN A 336 4.55 -17.22 -4.89
CA ASN A 336 4.74 -16.28 -5.99
C ASN A 336 4.17 -14.90 -5.65
N TYR A 337 2.98 -14.87 -5.04
CA TYR A 337 2.35 -13.64 -4.54
C TYR A 337 3.23 -12.91 -3.51
N MET A 338 3.73 -13.63 -2.49
CA MET A 338 4.58 -13.02 -1.46
C MET A 338 5.94 -12.58 -2.02
N GLN A 339 6.53 -13.33 -2.95
CA GLN A 339 7.78 -12.93 -3.63
C GLN A 339 7.59 -11.68 -4.49
N ALA A 340 6.44 -11.55 -5.16
CA ALA A 340 6.14 -10.37 -5.94
C ALA A 340 5.96 -9.12 -5.06
N LEU A 341 5.28 -9.25 -3.91
CA LEU A 341 5.18 -8.18 -2.91
C LEU A 341 6.55 -7.80 -2.32
N GLU A 342 7.40 -8.79 -2.02
CA GLU A 342 8.75 -8.57 -1.50
C GLU A 342 9.63 -7.78 -2.50
N ARG A 343 9.54 -8.10 -3.79
CA ARG A 343 10.24 -7.33 -4.83
C ARG A 343 9.78 -5.88 -4.89
N ALA A 344 8.47 -5.64 -4.80
CA ALA A 344 7.92 -4.30 -4.80
C ALA A 344 8.32 -3.51 -3.54
N SER A 345 8.28 -4.14 -2.35
CA SER A 345 8.57 -3.47 -1.09
C SER A 345 10.06 -3.20 -0.86
N VAL A 346 10.93 -4.13 -1.22
CA VAL A 346 12.39 -4.07 -0.95
C VAL A 346 13.14 -3.44 -2.12
N HIS A 347 12.80 -3.83 -3.35
CA HIS A 347 13.54 -3.44 -4.56
C HIS A 347 12.82 -2.37 -5.40
N ARG A 348 11.64 -1.90 -4.94
CA ARG A 348 10.80 -0.92 -5.66
C ARG A 348 10.37 -1.40 -7.05
N ASP A 349 10.38 -2.71 -7.27
CA ASP A 349 9.99 -3.34 -8.53
C ASP A 349 8.54 -3.83 -8.44
N ILE A 350 7.61 -3.01 -8.92
CA ILE A 350 6.18 -3.33 -8.96
C ILE A 350 5.81 -4.28 -10.10
N ALA A 351 6.70 -4.49 -11.09
CA ALA A 351 6.36 -5.20 -12.32
C ALA A 351 5.95 -6.64 -12.01
N ALA A 352 6.71 -7.35 -11.18
CA ALA A 352 6.41 -8.72 -10.80
C ALA A 352 5.02 -8.87 -10.13
N PHE A 353 4.63 -7.89 -9.29
CA PHE A 353 3.31 -7.89 -8.65
C PHE A 353 2.19 -7.55 -9.63
N THR A 354 2.44 -6.58 -10.50
CA THR A 354 1.54 -6.20 -11.61
C THR A 354 1.27 -7.40 -12.50
N ASP A 355 2.31 -8.07 -13.00
CA ASP A 355 2.20 -9.21 -13.90
C ASP A 355 1.49 -10.39 -13.25
N PHE A 356 1.77 -10.65 -11.98
CA PHE A 356 1.12 -11.70 -11.21
C PHE A 356 -0.40 -11.47 -11.15
N ILE A 357 -0.84 -10.29 -10.68
CA ILE A 357 -2.28 -10.00 -10.57
C ILE A 357 -2.92 -9.89 -11.96
N ALA A 358 -2.24 -9.26 -12.92
CA ALA A 358 -2.72 -9.15 -14.30
C ALA A 358 -2.96 -10.52 -14.94
N SER A 359 -2.11 -11.52 -14.65
CA SER A 359 -2.31 -12.89 -15.14
C SER A 359 -3.58 -13.53 -14.57
N LEU A 360 -3.87 -13.31 -13.28
CA LEU A 360 -5.09 -13.82 -12.64
C LEU A 360 -6.33 -13.10 -13.19
N VAL A 361 -6.26 -11.79 -13.35
CA VAL A 361 -7.36 -10.98 -13.90
C VAL A 361 -7.66 -11.37 -15.35
N ARG A 362 -6.65 -11.56 -16.20
CA ARG A 362 -6.84 -12.05 -17.58
C ARG A 362 -7.56 -13.40 -17.60
N LYS A 363 -7.15 -14.35 -16.76
CA LYS A 363 -7.83 -15.65 -16.63
C LYS A 363 -9.29 -15.48 -16.19
N SER A 364 -9.56 -14.61 -15.23
CA SER A 364 -10.93 -14.32 -14.78
C SER A 364 -11.78 -13.61 -15.84
N MET A 365 -11.18 -12.75 -16.68
CA MET A 365 -11.87 -12.08 -17.79
C MET A 365 -12.24 -13.03 -18.94
N GLU A 366 -11.49 -14.11 -19.11
CA GLU A 366 -11.72 -15.16 -20.11
C GLU A 366 -12.68 -16.25 -19.60
N ASP A 367 -13.43 -15.98 -18.51
CA ASP A 367 -14.29 -16.95 -17.81
C ASP A 367 -13.56 -18.26 -17.45
N GLY A 368 -12.25 -18.16 -17.18
CA GLY A 368 -11.43 -19.28 -16.77
C GLY A 368 -11.93 -19.91 -15.47
N PRO A 369 -11.66 -21.20 -15.23
CA PRO A 369 -12.15 -21.89 -14.04
C PRO A 369 -11.58 -21.23 -12.78
N LEU A 370 -12.42 -21.16 -11.74
CA LEU A 370 -12.01 -20.75 -10.40
C LEU A 370 -10.85 -21.61 -9.92
N PRO A 371 -9.96 -21.08 -9.07
CA PRO A 371 -8.88 -21.87 -8.49
C PRO A 371 -9.44 -23.08 -7.74
N GLU A 372 -8.78 -24.23 -7.91
CA GLU A 372 -9.20 -25.48 -7.27
C GLU A 372 -9.03 -25.40 -5.75
N ILE A 373 -10.06 -25.87 -5.03
CA ILE A 373 -9.97 -26.16 -3.61
C ILE A 373 -9.54 -27.62 -3.49
N PRO A 374 -8.39 -27.93 -2.86
CA PRO A 374 -7.95 -29.31 -2.64
C PRO A 374 -9.06 -30.12 -1.99
N SER A 375 -9.44 -31.24 -2.61
CA SER A 375 -10.26 -32.26 -1.96
C SER A 375 -9.54 -32.72 -0.70
N ILE A 376 -10.24 -32.76 0.44
CA ILE A 376 -9.68 -33.24 1.69
C ILE A 376 -9.16 -34.66 1.46
N VAL A 377 -7.84 -34.84 1.46
CA VAL A 377 -7.27 -36.19 1.60
C VAL A 377 -7.51 -36.55 3.06
N THR A 378 -8.50 -37.40 3.29
CA THR A 378 -8.62 -38.14 4.55
C THR A 378 -7.39 -39.02 4.67
N GLU A 379 -6.39 -38.56 5.43
CA GLU A 379 -5.39 -39.44 6.05
C GLU A 379 -5.79 -39.72 7.50
#